data_AF-A0A0F0LNP3-F1
#
_entry.id   AF-A0A0F0LNP3-F1
#
_cell.length_a   1.000
_cell.length_b   1.000
_cell.length_c   1.000
_cell.angle_alpha   90.00
_cell.angle_beta   90.00
_cell.angle_gamma   90.00
#
_symmetry.space_group_name_H-M   'P 1'
#
loop_
_entity.id
_entity.type
_entity.pdbx_description
1 polymer ?
#
loop_
_entity_poly.entity_id
_entity_poly.type
_entity_poly.pdbx_seq_one_letter_code
_entity_poly.pdbx_strand_id
1 'polypeptide(L)'
;MLAIRRAFEAKKEARENGEEAGFSLIELIIVVVIIGILVAIALPLFGFIQKTSVDGATQSTTKNASTTAVADFAQDPTNGATKAAADIATMQTGGTVLALEASSTSASNVCVSGYNAGGQNFVATGKFYAGPGALANGTGCKP
;
A
#
# COMPACT_ATOMS: atom_id res chain seq x y z
N MET A 1 53.75 -42.94 -14.05
CA MET A 1 54.09 -41.53 -13.76
C MET A 1 53.77 -40.54 -14.88
N LEU A 2 53.74 -40.95 -16.16
CA LEU A 2 53.53 -40.03 -17.30
C LEU A 2 52.13 -39.38 -17.34
N ALA A 3 51.08 -40.11 -16.94
CA ALA A 3 49.69 -39.61 -16.99
C ALA A 3 49.43 -38.44 -16.03
N ILE A 4 50.08 -38.43 -14.85
CA ILE A 4 49.93 -37.36 -13.85
C ILE A 4 50.58 -36.06 -14.33
N ARG A 5 51.73 -36.16 -15.04
CA ARG A 5 52.43 -34.99 -15.60
C ARG A 5 51.60 -34.31 -16.70
N ARG A 6 51.00 -35.11 -17.61
CA ARG A 6 50.12 -34.59 -18.67
C ARG A 6 48.87 -33.88 -18.13
N ALA A 7 48.29 -34.39 -17.04
CA ALA A 7 47.13 -33.75 -16.40
C ALA A 7 47.49 -32.41 -15.73
N PHE A 8 48.71 -32.26 -15.21
CA PHE A 8 49.20 -31.00 -14.65
C PHE A 8 49.56 -29.98 -15.73
N GLU A 9 50.17 -30.41 -16.83
CA GLU A 9 50.48 -29.54 -17.99
C GLU A 9 49.20 -29.01 -18.64
N ALA A 10 48.19 -29.84 -18.86
CA ALA A 10 46.89 -29.39 -19.40
C ALA A 10 46.17 -28.38 -18.48
N LYS A 11 46.24 -28.55 -17.15
CA LYS A 11 45.69 -27.58 -16.19
C LYS A 11 46.49 -26.28 -16.11
N LYS A 12 47.81 -26.35 -16.32
CA LYS A 12 48.67 -25.17 -16.37
C LYS A 12 48.41 -24.37 -17.64
N GLU A 13 48.28 -25.04 -18.78
CA GLU A 13 47.91 -24.43 -20.07
C GLU A 13 46.53 -23.78 -19.99
N ALA A 14 45.54 -24.42 -19.34
CA ALA A 14 44.22 -23.81 -19.13
C ALA A 14 44.25 -22.53 -18.28
N ARG A 15 45.18 -22.41 -17.33
CA ARG A 15 45.38 -21.17 -16.53
C ARG A 15 46.15 -20.10 -17.29
N GLU A 16 47.16 -20.48 -18.07
CA GLU A 16 47.97 -19.55 -18.88
C GLU A 16 47.18 -19.01 -20.09
N ASN A 17 46.27 -19.82 -20.68
CA ASN A 17 45.39 -19.42 -21.78
C ASN A 17 44.15 -18.64 -21.32
N GLY A 18 43.99 -18.39 -20.01
CA GLY A 18 42.84 -17.67 -19.46
C GLY A 18 41.51 -18.45 -19.54
N GLU A 19 41.54 -19.77 -19.74
CA GLU A 19 40.33 -20.61 -19.80
C GLU A 19 39.65 -20.72 -18.42
N GLU A 20 40.37 -20.46 -17.33
CA GLU A 20 39.81 -20.21 -15.98
C GLU A 20 39.59 -18.69 -15.76
N ALA A 21 38.82 -18.02 -16.62
CA ALA A 21 38.46 -16.61 -16.44
C ALA A 21 37.51 -16.45 -15.24
N GLY A 22 38.07 -16.14 -14.07
CA GLY A 22 37.30 -15.72 -12.88
C GLY A 22 36.77 -14.29 -13.01
N PHE A 23 35.63 -14.01 -12.38
CA PHE A 23 35.07 -12.66 -12.29
C PHE A 23 36.06 -11.73 -11.57
N SER A 24 36.34 -10.58 -12.16
CA SER A 24 37.31 -9.64 -11.58
C SER A 24 36.73 -8.97 -10.34
N LEU A 25 37.56 -8.77 -9.31
CA LEU A 25 37.13 -8.02 -8.11
C LEU A 25 36.70 -6.59 -8.46
N ILE A 26 37.31 -5.97 -9.48
CA ILE A 26 36.90 -4.63 -9.92
C ILE A 26 35.54 -4.65 -10.62
N GLU A 27 35.18 -5.73 -11.32
CA GLU A 27 33.86 -5.88 -11.93
C GLU A 27 32.79 -5.96 -10.85
N LEU A 28 33.05 -6.72 -9.78
CA LEU A 28 32.12 -6.83 -8.66
C LEU A 28 31.93 -5.50 -7.93
N ILE A 29 33.03 -4.77 -7.73
CA ILE A 29 32.98 -3.46 -7.05
C ILE A 29 32.16 -2.45 -7.85
N ILE A 30 32.35 -2.35 -9.17
CA ILE A 30 31.60 -1.40 -10.01
C ILE A 30 30.09 -1.71 -9.96
N VAL A 31 29.71 -2.99 -9.98
CA VAL A 31 28.31 -3.40 -9.89
C VAL A 31 27.67 -2.96 -8.56
N VAL A 32 28.36 -3.15 -7.42
CA VAL A 32 27.84 -2.73 -6.12
C VAL A 32 27.74 -1.21 -6.00
N VAL A 33 28.69 -0.46 -6.59
CA VAL A 33 28.61 1.01 -6.64
C VAL A 33 27.39 1.47 -7.43
N ILE A 34 27.14 0.89 -8.60
CA ILE A 34 25.97 1.26 -9.43
C ILE A 34 24.67 0.91 -8.69
N ILE A 35 24.57 -0.29 -8.12
CA ILE A 35 23.39 -0.69 -7.31
C ILE A 35 23.21 0.25 -6.12
N GLY A 36 24.30 0.65 -5.45
CA GLY A 36 24.26 1.60 -4.34
C GLY A 36 23.66 2.95 -4.73
N ILE A 37 24.00 3.47 -5.90
CA ILE A 37 23.43 4.72 -6.43
C ILE A 37 21.93 4.56 -6.71
N LEU A 38 21.52 3.46 -7.33
CA LEU A 38 20.10 3.20 -7.63
C LEU A 38 19.27 3.08 -6.35
N VAL A 39 19.78 2.35 -5.35
CA VAL A 39 19.12 2.13 -4.06
C VAL A 39 18.98 3.44 -3.27
N ALA A 40 19.98 4.31 -3.31
CA ALA A 40 19.95 5.61 -2.62
C ALA A 40 18.79 6.51 -3.09
N ILE A 41 18.43 6.45 -4.38
CA ILE A 41 17.30 7.23 -4.93
C ILE A 41 15.96 6.49 -4.73
N ALA A 42 15.94 5.17 -4.92
CA ALA A 42 14.70 4.39 -4.91
C ALA A 42 14.09 4.19 -3.51
N LEU A 43 14.93 3.94 -2.50
CA LEU A 43 14.44 3.67 -1.13
C LEU A 43 13.63 4.82 -0.49
N PRO A 44 14.07 6.10 -0.53
CA PRO A 44 13.30 7.17 0.10
C PRO A 44 11.93 7.38 -0.57
N LEU A 45 11.82 7.17 -1.88
CA LEU A 45 10.57 7.32 -2.62
C LEU A 45 9.53 6.26 -2.25
N PHE A 46 9.97 5.03 -1.96
CA PHE A 46 9.08 3.91 -1.69
C PHE A 46 8.14 4.15 -0.49
N GLY A 47 8.64 4.82 0.56
CA GLY A 47 7.82 5.17 1.72
C GLY A 47 6.69 6.16 1.41
N PHE A 48 6.95 7.14 0.54
CA PHE A 48 5.92 8.10 0.10
C PHE A 48 4.84 7.41 -0.75
N ILE A 49 5.25 6.57 -1.70
CA ILE A 49 4.33 5.82 -2.58
C ILE A 49 3.40 4.94 -1.74
N GLN A 50 3.93 4.19 -0.78
CA GLN A 50 3.10 3.34 0.09
C GLN A 50 2.03 4.15 0.82
N LYS A 51 2.42 5.27 1.45
CA LYS A 51 1.48 6.07 2.23
C LYS A 51 0.39 6.68 1.34
N THR A 52 0.72 7.20 0.15
CA THR A 52 -0.31 7.72 -0.77
C THR A 52 -1.21 6.62 -1.36
N SER A 53 -0.68 5.40 -1.57
CA SER A 53 -1.49 4.27 -2.03
C SER A 53 -2.48 3.81 -0.97
N VAL A 54 -2.04 3.75 0.30
CA VAL A 54 -2.88 3.41 1.44
C VAL A 54 -3.98 4.46 1.65
N ASP A 55 -3.66 5.75 1.48
CA ASP A 55 -4.65 6.83 1.55
C ASP A 55 -5.67 6.76 0.42
N GLY A 56 -5.21 6.53 -0.81
CA GLY A 56 -6.10 6.33 -1.96
C GLY A 56 -7.05 5.15 -1.76
N ALA A 57 -6.54 4.04 -1.21
CA ALA A 57 -7.35 2.89 -0.83
C ALA A 57 -8.35 3.24 0.27
N THR A 58 -7.91 3.92 1.34
CA THR A 58 -8.77 4.33 2.47
C THR A 58 -9.89 5.25 1.98
N GLN A 59 -9.58 6.23 1.13
CA GLN A 59 -10.55 7.14 0.55
C GLN A 59 -11.58 6.40 -0.32
N SER A 60 -11.12 5.47 -1.16
CA SER A 60 -12.00 4.64 -2.00
C SER A 60 -12.94 3.78 -1.14
N THR A 61 -12.40 3.07 -0.15
CA THR A 61 -13.19 2.24 0.75
C THR A 61 -14.19 3.06 1.56
N THR A 62 -13.83 4.27 2.00
CA THR A 62 -14.74 5.20 2.69
C THR A 62 -15.93 5.59 1.79
N LYS A 63 -15.66 5.87 0.51
CA LYS A 63 -16.73 6.16 -0.46
C LYS A 63 -17.62 4.95 -0.69
N ASN A 64 -17.06 3.77 -0.89
CA ASN A 64 -17.81 2.54 -1.08
C ASN A 64 -18.68 2.22 0.14
N ALA A 65 -18.12 2.38 1.35
CA ALA A 65 -18.83 2.22 2.61
C ALA A 65 -19.99 3.22 2.74
N SER A 66 -19.81 4.48 2.31
CA SER A 66 -20.89 5.46 2.28
C SER A 66 -22.01 5.08 1.30
N THR A 67 -21.68 4.50 0.13
CA THR A 67 -22.69 4.04 -0.83
C THR A 67 -23.46 2.83 -0.32
N THR A 68 -22.78 1.88 0.35
CA THR A 68 -23.43 0.74 1.00
C THR A 68 -24.39 1.21 2.08
N ALA A 69 -23.93 2.10 2.97
CA ALA A 69 -24.76 2.66 4.02
C ALA A 69 -26.00 3.37 3.44
N VAL A 70 -25.84 4.23 2.43
CA VAL A 70 -26.98 4.88 1.76
C VAL A 70 -27.97 3.86 1.20
N ALA A 71 -27.49 2.76 0.61
CA ALA A 71 -28.35 1.69 0.11
C ALA A 71 -29.11 0.98 1.24
N ASP A 72 -28.47 0.72 2.38
CA ASP A 72 -29.10 0.08 3.54
C ASP A 72 -30.22 0.93 4.14
N PHE A 73 -30.00 2.24 4.23
CA PHE A 73 -31.06 3.19 4.63
C PHE A 73 -32.20 3.27 3.63
N ALA A 74 -31.93 3.09 2.34
CA ALA A 74 -32.97 3.08 1.31
C ALA A 74 -33.79 1.78 1.31
N GLN A 75 -33.17 0.65 1.66
CA GLN A 75 -33.83 -0.67 1.69
C GLN A 75 -34.63 -0.90 2.96
N ASP A 76 -34.11 -0.48 4.12
CA ASP A 76 -34.79 -0.60 5.42
C ASP A 76 -34.71 0.72 6.18
N PRO A 77 -35.73 1.59 6.08
CA PRO A 77 -35.76 2.86 6.81
C PRO A 77 -35.77 2.71 8.34
N THR A 78 -36.09 1.51 8.86
CA THR A 78 -36.24 1.25 10.30
C THR A 78 -34.93 0.71 10.89
N ASN A 79 -34.26 -0.21 10.20
CA ASN A 79 -33.02 -0.86 10.67
C ASN A 79 -31.78 -0.55 9.81
N GLY A 80 -31.90 0.34 8.82
CA GLY A 80 -30.83 0.67 7.87
C GLY A 80 -29.56 1.17 8.55
N ALA A 81 -29.68 1.85 9.70
CA ALA A 81 -28.55 2.24 10.53
C ALA A 81 -27.75 1.04 11.07
N THR A 82 -28.45 0.05 11.62
CA THR A 82 -27.86 -1.15 12.20
C THR A 82 -27.22 -2.01 11.11
N LYS A 83 -27.90 -2.14 9.96
CA LYS A 83 -27.37 -2.87 8.80
C LYS A 83 -26.14 -2.18 8.22
N ALA A 84 -26.20 -0.86 8.01
CA ALA A 84 -25.07 -0.06 7.54
C ALA A 84 -23.86 -0.18 8.47
N ALA A 85 -24.06 -0.11 9.79
CA ALA A 85 -22.98 -0.27 10.74
C ALA A 85 -22.33 -1.67 10.67
N ALA A 86 -23.15 -2.72 10.51
CA ALA A 86 -22.65 -4.09 10.34
C ALA A 86 -21.88 -4.26 9.01
N ASP A 87 -22.44 -3.78 7.90
CA ASP A 87 -21.82 -3.91 6.59
C ASP A 87 -20.51 -3.11 6.50
N ILE A 88 -20.49 -1.88 7.01
CA ILE A 88 -19.27 -1.05 7.11
C ILE A 88 -18.17 -1.77 7.91
N ALA A 89 -18.51 -2.44 9.01
CA ALA A 89 -17.54 -3.17 9.82
C ALA A 89 -16.84 -4.28 9.02
N THR A 90 -17.53 -4.94 8.09
CA THR A 90 -16.94 -5.98 7.22
C THR A 90 -16.04 -5.41 6.11
N MET A 91 -16.14 -4.11 5.81
CA MET A 91 -15.36 -3.45 4.77
C MET A 91 -13.98 -2.94 5.27
N GLN A 92 -13.71 -3.04 6.57
CA GLN A 92 -12.43 -2.67 7.16
C GLN A 92 -11.33 -3.66 6.74
N THR A 93 -10.45 -3.25 5.83
CA THR A 93 -9.40 -4.11 5.27
C THR A 93 -8.06 -3.36 5.18
N GLY A 94 -6.95 -4.08 5.25
CA GLY A 94 -5.61 -3.50 5.01
C GLY A 94 -5.23 -2.38 5.99
N GLY A 95 -5.73 -2.42 7.22
CA GLY A 95 -5.51 -1.36 8.22
C GLY A 95 -6.42 -0.14 8.05
N THR A 96 -7.39 -0.17 7.13
CA THR A 96 -8.45 0.85 7.04
C THR A 96 -9.47 0.64 8.15
N VAL A 97 -9.69 1.66 8.96
CA VAL A 97 -10.79 1.75 9.94
C VAL A 97 -11.89 2.63 9.36
N LEU A 98 -13.13 2.21 9.52
CA LEU A 98 -14.31 2.91 9.02
C LEU A 98 -15.33 3.10 10.14
N ALA A 99 -16.02 4.23 10.16
CA ALA A 99 -17.08 4.49 11.12
C ALA A 99 -18.27 5.18 10.45
N LEU A 100 -19.47 4.78 10.85
CA LEU A 100 -20.69 5.54 10.55
C LEU A 100 -20.79 6.67 11.59
N GLU A 101 -20.58 7.92 11.17
CA GLU A 101 -20.44 9.08 12.06
C GLU A 101 -21.77 9.83 12.26
N ALA A 102 -22.66 9.80 11.26
CA ALA A 102 -24.00 10.37 11.35
C ALA A 102 -25.01 9.37 10.82
N SER A 103 -25.87 8.89 11.72
CA SER A 103 -27.00 8.01 11.43
C SER A 103 -28.27 8.73 11.84
N SER A 104 -28.76 9.66 11.01
CA SER A 104 -30.18 9.98 11.09
C SER A 104 -30.97 8.84 10.45
N THR A 105 -32.27 8.78 10.68
CA THR A 105 -33.20 7.81 10.09
C THR A 105 -33.39 8.01 8.57
N SER A 106 -32.45 8.63 7.87
CA SER A 106 -32.59 9.04 6.47
C SER A 106 -31.27 8.98 5.71
N ALA A 107 -31.33 8.43 4.50
CA ALA A 107 -30.20 8.29 3.58
C ALA A 107 -29.47 9.63 3.30
N SER A 108 -30.17 10.76 3.37
CA SER A 108 -29.62 12.10 3.11
C SER A 108 -28.60 12.59 4.13
N ASN A 109 -28.51 12.00 5.32
CA ASN A 109 -27.55 12.40 6.35
C ASN A 109 -26.47 11.35 6.58
N VAL A 110 -26.40 10.29 5.76
CA VAL A 110 -25.36 9.28 5.88
C VAL A 110 -23.99 9.93 5.73
N CYS A 111 -23.18 9.78 6.76
CA CYS A 111 -21.79 10.20 6.76
C CYS A 111 -20.92 9.08 7.31
N VAL A 112 -19.96 8.65 6.51
CA VAL A 112 -18.97 7.63 6.86
C VAL A 112 -17.61 8.30 6.93
N SER A 113 -16.87 8.05 8.02
CA SER A 113 -15.45 8.37 8.09
C SER A 113 -14.59 7.14 7.83
N GLY A 114 -13.39 7.38 7.31
CA GLY A 114 -12.36 6.36 7.21
C GLY A 114 -10.98 6.91 7.48
N TYR A 115 -10.16 6.11 8.13
CA TYR A 115 -8.77 6.42 8.39
C TYR A 115 -7.90 5.17 8.46
N ASN A 116 -6.62 5.31 8.14
CA ASN A 116 -5.68 4.23 8.37
C ASN A 116 -5.36 4.09 9.87
N ALA A 117 -5.35 2.87 10.40
CA ALA A 117 -5.04 2.53 11.80
C ALA A 117 -3.66 3.03 12.27
N GLY A 118 -2.74 3.28 11.34
CA GLY A 118 -1.46 3.94 11.63
C GLY A 118 -1.58 5.45 11.91
N GLY A 119 -2.78 6.04 11.81
CA GLY A 119 -3.05 7.47 12.08
C GLY A 119 -2.49 8.42 11.01
N GLN A 120 -2.13 7.91 9.84
CA GLN A 120 -1.45 8.66 8.79
C GLN A 120 -2.39 8.79 7.59
N ASN A 121 -3.20 9.84 7.55
CA ASN A 121 -3.86 10.25 6.31
C ASN A 121 -3.27 11.60 5.88
N PHE A 122 -2.86 11.76 4.62
CA PHE A 122 -2.43 13.02 4.00
C PHE A 122 -3.61 13.99 3.74
N VAL A 123 -4.57 14.05 4.67
CA VAL A 123 -5.66 15.04 4.68
C VAL A 123 -5.59 15.84 5.97
N ALA A 124 -5.88 17.14 5.88
CA ALA A 124 -5.74 18.10 6.98
C ALA A 124 -6.52 17.71 8.25
N THR A 125 -7.60 16.96 8.11
CA THR A 125 -8.47 16.49 9.20
C THR A 125 -8.12 15.12 9.75
N GLY A 126 -7.13 14.43 9.18
CA GLY A 126 -6.71 13.10 9.63
C GLY A 126 -7.74 11.99 9.36
N LYS A 127 -8.86 12.28 8.69
CA LYS A 127 -9.91 11.33 8.29
C LYS A 127 -10.46 11.71 6.92
N PHE A 128 -10.86 10.72 6.14
CA PHE A 128 -11.70 10.91 4.97
C PHE A 128 -13.16 10.86 5.39
N TYR A 129 -14.00 11.73 4.85
CA TYR A 129 -15.45 11.71 5.06
C TYR A 129 -16.17 11.54 3.72
N ALA A 130 -17.19 10.69 3.67
CA ALA A 130 -17.97 10.43 2.47
C ALA A 130 -19.46 10.22 2.79
N GLY A 131 -20.31 10.47 1.80
CA GLY A 131 -21.75 10.31 1.88
C GLY A 131 -22.50 11.65 1.79
N PRO A 132 -23.85 11.62 1.63
CA PRO A 132 -24.68 12.82 1.52
C PRO A 132 -24.62 13.74 2.75
N GLY A 133 -24.32 13.17 3.92
CA GLY A 133 -24.10 13.86 5.17
C GLY A 133 -22.70 14.44 5.35
N ALA A 134 -21.75 14.18 4.44
CA ALA A 134 -20.42 14.77 4.52
C ALA A 134 -20.43 16.26 4.13
N LEU A 135 -19.58 17.06 4.78
CA LEU A 135 -19.36 18.45 4.40
C LEU A 135 -18.58 18.53 3.09
N ALA A 136 -18.95 19.46 2.21
CA ALA A 136 -18.29 19.63 0.90
C ALA A 136 -16.79 20.00 1.00
N ASN A 137 -16.38 20.57 2.13
CA ASN A 137 -14.99 20.89 2.43
C ASN A 137 -14.18 19.66 2.92
N GLY A 138 -14.81 18.49 3.07
CA GLY A 138 -14.15 17.26 3.53
C GLY A 138 -13.70 17.29 4.99
N THR A 139 -14.16 18.25 5.81
CA THR A 139 -13.67 18.42 7.18
C THR A 139 -14.46 17.65 8.23
N GLY A 140 -15.57 17.04 7.85
CA GLY A 140 -16.44 16.33 8.79
C GLY A 140 -17.81 16.01 8.21
N CYS A 141 -18.71 15.64 9.11
CA CYS A 141 -20.12 15.42 8.82
C CYS A 141 -20.93 16.67 9.15
N LYS A 142 -22.07 16.83 8.47
CA LYS A 142 -23.10 17.80 8.84
C LYS A 142 -23.59 17.50 10.27
N PRO A 143 -23.95 18.54 11.04
CA PRO A 143 -24.54 18.36 12.37
C PRO A 143 -25.90 17.65 12.31
#